data_AF-A0A6N4TL22-F1
#
_entry.id   AF-A0A6N4TL22-F1
#
_cell.length_a   1.000
_cell.length_b   1.000
_cell.length_c   1.000
_cell.angle_alpha   90.00
_cell.angle_beta   90.00
_cell.angle_gamma   90.00
#
_symmetry.space_group_name_H-M   'P 1'
#
loop_
_entity.id
_entity.type
_entity.pdbx_description
1 polymer ?
#
loop_
_entity_poly.entity_id
_entity_poly.type
_entity_poly.pdbx_seq_one_letter_code
_entity_poly.pdbx_strand_id
1 'polypeptide(L)'
;MAAAFGGGFQVGDICGALSGAACVISSRYVETKAHDYKDMREITQKLVSAFQERMGSRLCSQIKPVFHTKETKCENTVAISAEVLEQVIQEWDEAQKQRS
;
A
#
# COMPACT_ATOMS: atom_id res chain seq x y z
N MET A 1 9.66 -11.02 6.27
CA MET A 1 9.96 -9.57 6.23
C MET A 1 8.84 -8.72 6.82
N ALA A 2 7.57 -8.85 6.38
CA ALA A 2 6.50 -7.91 6.77
C ALA A 2 5.82 -8.14 8.14
N ALA A 3 6.18 -9.16 8.92
CA ALA A 3 5.48 -9.50 10.16
C ALA A 3 5.48 -8.36 11.21
N ALA A 4 6.53 -7.52 11.22
CA ALA A 4 6.63 -6.36 12.11
C ALA A 4 5.60 -5.26 11.81
N PHE A 5 4.98 -5.28 10.62
CA PHE A 5 4.06 -4.23 10.18
C PHE A 5 2.67 -4.34 10.83
N GLY A 6 2.41 -5.45 11.55
CA GLY A 6 1.17 -5.71 12.26
C GLY A 6 0.79 -4.59 13.23
N GLY A 7 -0.51 -4.34 13.38
CA GLY A 7 -1.04 -3.29 14.26
C GLY A 7 -0.61 -1.87 13.88
N GLY A 8 -0.06 -1.68 12.67
CA GLY A 8 0.63 -0.45 12.27
C GLY A 8 1.92 -0.22 13.05
N PHE A 9 2.68 -1.31 13.24
CA PHE A 9 3.81 -1.47 14.15
C PHE A 9 3.46 -1.26 15.62
N GLN A 10 2.35 -1.88 16.04
CA GLN A 10 1.92 -1.98 17.45
C GLN A 10 1.52 -0.67 18.14
N VAL A 11 1.64 0.48 17.48
CA VAL A 11 1.25 1.80 18.02
C VAL A 11 0.04 2.41 17.31
N GLY A 12 -0.52 1.73 16.28
CA GLY A 12 -1.68 2.22 15.55
C GLY A 12 -1.37 3.24 14.45
N ASP A 13 -0.10 3.32 14.03
CA ASP A 13 0.36 4.19 12.93
C ASP A 13 0.05 3.56 11.56
N ILE A 14 0.92 3.72 10.56
CA ILE A 14 0.66 3.34 9.17
C ILE A 14 0.23 1.88 9.06
N CYS A 15 -0.92 1.67 8.42
CA CYS A 15 -1.49 0.34 8.24
C CYS A 15 -0.50 -0.65 7.63
N GLY A 16 -0.36 -1.83 8.24
CA GLY A 16 0.60 -2.82 7.78
C GLY A 16 0.33 -3.35 6.37
N ALA A 17 -0.95 -3.35 5.94
CA ALA A 17 -1.32 -3.72 4.57
C ALA A 17 -0.79 -2.70 3.55
N LEU A 18 -0.94 -1.40 3.83
CA LEU A 18 -0.38 -0.32 3.01
C LEU A 18 1.15 -0.39 2.96
N SER A 19 1.81 -0.63 4.10
CA SER A 19 3.28 -0.81 4.15
C SER A 19 3.73 -2.02 3.32
N GLY A 20 2.97 -3.12 3.35
CA GLY A 20 3.21 -4.30 2.51
C GLY A 20 3.07 -3.98 1.02
N ALA A 21 2.02 -3.25 0.64
CA ALA A 21 1.81 -2.82 -0.74
C ALA A 21 2.96 -1.92 -1.25
N ALA A 22 3.46 -1.00 -0.41
CA ALA A 22 4.63 -0.19 -0.74
C ALA A 22 5.91 -1.04 -0.95
N CYS A 23 6.08 -2.14 -0.20
CA CYS A 23 7.18 -3.09 -0.46
C CYS A 23 7.06 -3.74 -1.84
N VAL A 24 5.85 -4.06 -2.31
CA VAL A 24 5.64 -4.64 -3.64
C VAL A 24 6.00 -3.63 -4.73
N ILE A 25 5.58 -2.36 -4.60
CA ILE A 25 6.00 -1.29 -5.51
C ILE A 25 7.52 -1.22 -5.59
N SER A 26 8.20 -1.14 -4.43
CA SER A 26 9.66 -1.07 -4.38
C SER A 26 10.29 -2.29 -5.07
N SER A 27 9.82 -3.50 -4.76
CA SER A 27 10.34 -4.74 -5.35
C SER A 27 10.09 -4.88 -6.85
N ARG A 28 9.05 -4.23 -7.39
CA ARG A 28 8.70 -4.30 -8.82
C ARG A 28 9.53 -3.34 -9.67
N TYR A 29 9.75 -2.12 -9.18
CA TYR A 29 10.31 -1.03 -9.99
C TYR A 29 11.75 -0.67 -9.65
N VAL A 30 12.27 -1.08 -8.48
CA VAL A 30 13.67 -0.85 -8.10
C VAL A 30 14.49 -2.08 -8.46
N GLU A 31 15.26 -1.99 -9.53
CA GLU A 31 16.16 -3.08 -9.93
C GLU A 31 17.45 -3.12 -9.11
N THR A 32 18.00 -1.96 -8.72
CA THR A 32 19.30 -1.86 -8.05
C THR A 32 19.30 -0.93 -6.85
N LYS A 33 19.07 0.37 -7.03
CA LYS A 33 19.01 1.35 -5.92
C LYS A 33 17.74 2.18 -5.97
N ALA A 34 17.09 2.35 -4.83
CA ALA A 34 15.83 3.10 -4.71
C ALA A 34 15.95 4.57 -5.18
N HIS A 35 17.15 5.13 -5.18
CA HIS A 35 17.42 6.52 -5.56
C HIS A 35 17.50 6.68 -7.08
N ASP A 36 17.64 5.57 -7.81
CA ASP A 36 17.77 5.55 -9.27
C ASP A 36 16.39 5.52 -9.94
N TYR A 37 15.34 5.09 -9.22
CA TYR A 37 13.96 5.15 -9.71
C TYR A 37 13.33 6.52 -9.39
N LYS A 38 13.47 7.45 -10.33
CA LYS A 38 13.00 8.86 -10.22
C LYS A 38 11.51 8.98 -9.92
N ASP A 39 10.71 8.02 -10.36
CA ASP A 39 9.26 8.07 -10.22
C ASP A 39 8.75 7.40 -8.93
N MET A 40 9.64 6.90 -8.06
CA MET A 40 9.26 6.21 -6.82
C MET A 40 8.32 7.04 -5.96
N ARG A 41 8.59 8.34 -5.87
CA ARG A 41 7.77 9.28 -5.12
C ARG A 41 6.34 9.32 -5.65
N GLU A 42 6.16 9.39 -6.97
CA GLU A 42 4.87 9.58 -7.60
C GLU A 42 3.98 8.35 -7.42
N ILE A 43 4.49 7.16 -7.75
CA ILE A 43 3.71 5.92 -7.60
C ILE A 43 3.40 5.62 -6.14
N THR A 44 4.31 5.92 -5.21
CA THR A 44 4.05 5.77 -3.77
C THR A 44 2.94 6.72 -3.30
N GLN A 45 2.95 7.97 -3.77
CA GLN A 45 1.89 8.93 -3.45
C GLN A 45 0.53 8.52 -4.03
N LYS A 46 0.51 7.96 -5.25
CA LYS A 46 -0.70 7.38 -5.85
C LYS A 46 -1.25 6.23 -5.01
N LEU A 47 -0.39 5.27 -4.62
CA LEU A 47 -0.79 4.17 -3.73
C LEU A 47 -1.40 4.68 -2.41
N VAL A 48 -0.70 5.60 -1.74
CA VAL A 48 -1.15 6.13 -0.44
C VAL A 48 -2.46 6.91 -0.56
N SER A 49 -2.67 7.63 -1.67
CA SER A 49 -3.91 8.39 -1.90
C SER A 49 -5.08 7.45 -2.19
N ALA A 50 -4.92 6.53 -3.14
CA ALA A 50 -5.95 5.54 -3.50
C ALA A 50 -6.34 4.65 -2.31
N PHE A 51 -5.36 4.24 -1.49
CA PHE A 51 -5.64 3.48 -0.27
C PHE A 51 -6.47 4.30 0.73
N GLN A 52 -6.11 5.57 0.95
CA GLN A 52 -6.85 6.45 1.86
C GLN A 52 -8.27 6.73 1.37
N GLU A 53 -8.49 6.87 0.07
CA GLU A 53 -9.82 7.03 -0.50
C GLU A 53 -10.72 5.82 -0.23
N ARG A 54 -10.17 4.61 -0.35
CA ARG A 54 -10.92 3.36 -0.12
C ARG A 54 -11.14 3.06 1.37
N MET A 55 -10.16 3.34 2.22
CA MET A 55 -10.15 2.95 3.62
C MET A 55 -10.54 4.08 4.58
N GLY A 56 -10.65 5.32 4.08
CA GLY A 56 -10.91 6.53 4.86
C GLY A 56 -9.73 7.05 5.68
N SER A 57 -8.62 6.30 5.77
CA SER A 57 -7.39 6.70 6.45
C SER A 57 -6.21 5.83 6.04
N ARG A 58 -4.99 6.27 6.39
CA ARG A 58 -3.75 5.46 6.34
C ARG A 58 -3.36 4.89 7.71
N LEU A 59 -3.97 5.36 8.80
CA LEU A 59 -3.62 5.00 10.16
C LEU A 59 -4.41 3.76 10.61
N CYS A 60 -3.70 2.75 11.09
CA CYS A 60 -4.27 1.50 11.59
C CYS A 60 -5.23 1.75 12.77
N SER A 61 -4.93 2.72 13.63
CA SER A 61 -5.81 3.15 14.72
C SER A 61 -7.19 3.63 14.26
N GLN A 62 -7.28 4.19 13.05
CA GLN A 62 -8.54 4.69 12.47
C GLN A 62 -9.23 3.64 11.60
N ILE A 63 -8.46 2.79 10.93
CA ILE A 63 -8.98 1.72 10.06
C ILE A 63 -9.51 0.53 10.87
N LYS A 64 -8.73 0.10 11.87
CA LYS A 64 -9.00 -1.14 12.62
C LYS A 64 -10.39 -1.16 13.24
N PRO A 65 -10.91 -0.09 13.88
CA PRO A 65 -12.27 -0.11 14.45
C PRO A 65 -13.39 -0.39 13.45
N VAL A 66 -13.19 -0.08 12.16
CA VAL A 66 -14.22 -0.19 11.11
C VAL A 66 -14.07 -1.50 10.34
N PHE A 67 -12.85 -1.89 10.02
CA PHE A 67 -12.58 -3.01 9.09
C PHE A 67 -12.11 -4.29 9.77
N HIS A 68 -11.81 -4.26 11.09
CA HIS A 68 -11.34 -5.44 11.81
C HIS A 68 -12.46 -6.17 12.55
N THR A 69 -12.58 -7.47 12.32
CA THR A 69 -13.48 -8.36 13.08
C THR A 69 -12.70 -9.41 13.87
N LYS A 70 -13.33 -10.08 14.84
CA LYS A 70 -12.66 -11.17 15.58
C LYS A 70 -12.41 -12.40 14.71
N GLU A 71 -13.24 -12.63 13.71
CA GLU A 71 -13.22 -13.81 12.85
C GLU A 71 -12.18 -13.63 11.73
N THR A 72 -12.24 -12.51 11.00
CA THR A 72 -11.38 -12.26 9.83
C THR A 72 -10.18 -11.36 10.12
N LYS A 73 -10.09 -10.77 11.32
CA LYS A 73 -9.02 -9.85 11.71
C LYS A 73 -8.84 -8.73 10.66
N CYS A 74 -7.68 -8.63 10.03
CA CYS A 74 -7.38 -7.64 9.00
C CYS A 74 -7.51 -8.19 7.57
N GLU A 75 -8.07 -9.38 7.36
CA GLU A 75 -8.13 -10.01 6.03
C GLU A 75 -8.79 -9.11 4.99
N ASN A 76 -9.95 -8.51 5.31
CA ASN A 76 -10.63 -7.56 4.43
C ASN A 76 -9.75 -6.35 4.09
N THR A 77 -9.04 -5.81 5.08
CA THR A 77 -8.11 -4.69 4.87
C THR A 77 -6.95 -5.08 3.93
N VAL A 78 -6.44 -6.32 4.06
CA VAL A 78 -5.38 -6.83 3.20
C VAL A 78 -5.90 -7.01 1.77
N ALA A 79 -7.09 -7.57 1.60
CA ALA A 79 -7.72 -7.75 0.29
C ALA A 79 -7.94 -6.39 -0.42
N ILE A 80 -8.53 -5.41 0.26
CA ILE A 80 -8.72 -4.06 -0.31
C ILE A 80 -7.38 -3.42 -0.64
N SER A 81 -6.35 -3.59 0.21
CA SER A 81 -5.02 -3.07 -0.08
C SER A 81 -4.39 -3.70 -1.33
N ALA A 82 -4.66 -4.98 -1.57
CA ALA A 82 -4.18 -5.69 -2.75
C ALA A 82 -4.91 -5.21 -4.02
N GLU A 83 -6.24 -5.06 -3.97
CA GLU A 83 -7.02 -4.50 -5.07
C GLU A 83 -6.53 -3.10 -5.46
N VAL A 84 -6.31 -2.23 -4.47
CA VAL A 84 -5.79 -0.87 -4.69
C VAL A 84 -4.39 -0.92 -5.30
N LEU A 85 -3.53 -1.81 -4.82
CA LEU A 85 -2.18 -1.99 -5.36
C LEU A 85 -2.22 -2.43 -6.82
N GLU A 86 -3.05 -3.42 -7.15
CA GLU A 86 -3.21 -3.93 -8.52
C GLU A 86 -3.69 -2.82 -9.46
N GLN A 87 -4.71 -2.06 -9.06
CA GLN A 87 -5.21 -0.92 -9.83
C GLN A 87 -4.10 0.11 -10.07
N VAL A 88 -3.39 0.51 -9.02
CA VAL A 88 -2.31 1.53 -9.13
C VAL A 88 -1.19 1.05 -10.03
N ILE A 89 -0.77 -0.21 -9.92
CA ILE A 89 0.26 -0.79 -10.79
C ILE A 89 -0.20 -0.81 -12.25
N GLN A 90 -1.44 -1.22 -12.50
CA GLN A 90 -1.98 -1.29 -13.86
C GLN A 90 -2.01 0.11 -14.51
N GLU A 91 -2.62 1.09 -13.85
CA GLU A 91 -2.69 2.47 -14.34
C GLU A 91 -1.29 3.06 -14.54
N TRP A 92 -0.36 2.74 -13.64
CA TRP A 92 1.02 3.19 -13.71
C TRP A 92 1.75 2.62 -14.93
N ASP A 93 1.70 1.30 -15.12
CA ASP A 93 2.37 0.62 -16.22
C ASP A 93 1.79 1.05 -17.58
N GLU A 94 0.48 1.28 -17.66
CA GLU A 94 -0.19 1.83 -18.85
C GLU A 94 0.26 3.26 -19.16
N ALA A 95 0.36 4.12 -18.14
CA ALA A 95 0.84 5.49 -18.31
C ALA A 95 2.32 5.54 -18.74
N GLN A 96 3.16 4.65 -18.21
CA GLN A 96 4.58 4.59 -18.58
C GLN A 96 4.80 4.12 -20.03
N LYS A 97 3.97 3.20 -20.55
CA LYS A 97 3.99 2.82 -21.97
C LYS A 97 3.69 3.97 -22.92
N GLN A 98 2.88 4.94 -22.50
CA GLN A 98 2.53 6.12 -23.29
C GLN A 98 3.60 7.22 -23.23
N ARG A 99 4.55 7.12 -22.28
CA ARG A 99 5.68 8.06 -22.11
C ARG A 99 6.95 7.62 -22.83
N SER A 100 7.00 6.38 -23.31
CA SER A 100 8.12 5.79 -24.08
C SER A 100 7.88 5.88 -25.58
#